data_AF-A0A1B7MYD5-F1
#
_entry.id   AF-A0A1B7MYD5-F1
#
_cell.length_a   1.000
_cell.length_b   1.000
_cell.length_c   1.000
_cell.angle_alpha   90.00
_cell.angle_beta   90.00
_cell.angle_gamma   90.00
#
_symmetry.space_group_name_H-M   'P 1'
#
loop_
_entity.id
_entity.type
_entity.pdbx_description
1 polymer ?
#
loop_
_entity_poly.entity_id
_entity_poly.type
_entity_poly.pdbx_seq_one_letter_code
_entity_poly.pdbx_strand_id
1 'polypeptide(L)' 'MIFVTGHHQYANEPKGIKAVLTERGLYQPQLRGKCENKCNVDATNCCNKRILELQEDFRE' A
#
# COMPACT_ATOMS: atom_id res chain seq x y z
N MET A 1 -1.47 -6.42 7.08
CA MET A 1 -1.83 -7.34 5.98
C MET A 1 -0.80 -8.47 5.86
N ILE A 2 -1.26 -9.71 5.98
CA ILE A 2 -0.44 -10.92 5.92
C ILE A 2 -0.94 -11.79 4.75
N PHE A 3 -0.06 -12.49 4.06
CA PHE A 3 -0.46 -13.49 3.06
C PHE A 3 -1.24 -14.62 3.72
N VAL A 4 -2.39 -14.97 3.14
CA VAL A 4 -3.20 -16.08 3.64
C VAL A 4 -2.37 -17.36 3.74
N THR A 5 -2.71 -18.24 4.67
CA THR A 5 -1.95 -19.47 4.98
C THR A 5 -1.79 -20.40 3.77
N GLY A 6 -2.60 -20.26 2.72
CA GLY A 6 -2.47 -20.97 1.45
C GLY A 6 -1.57 -20.31 0.39
N HIS A 7 -0.86 -19.21 0.71
CA HIS A 7 0.01 -18.55 -0.26
C HIS A 7 1.27 -19.39 -0.50
N HIS A 8 1.41 -19.91 -1.73
CA HIS A 8 2.36 -20.94 -2.12
C HIS A 8 3.85 -20.62 -1.84
N GLN A 9 4.20 -19.34 -1.64
CA GLN A 9 5.59 -18.90 -1.45
C GLN A 9 5.82 -18.03 -0.22
N TYR A 10 4.77 -17.46 0.39
CA TYR A 10 4.90 -16.45 1.47
C TYR A 10 3.83 -16.61 2.57
N ALA A 11 3.36 -17.83 2.82
CA ALA A 11 2.28 -18.09 3.77
C ALA A 11 2.55 -17.47 5.14
N ASN A 12 1.58 -16.72 5.69
CA ASN A 12 1.68 -16.00 6.95
C ASN A 12 2.79 -14.93 7.04
N GLU A 13 3.38 -14.52 5.92
CA GLU A 13 4.35 -13.42 5.89
C GLU A 13 3.68 -12.06 5.65
N PRO A 14 4.25 -10.96 6.20
CA PRO A 14 3.74 -9.62 5.95
C PRO A 14 3.80 -9.31 4.45
N LYS A 15 2.67 -8.86 3.89
CA LYS A 15 2.63 -8.44 2.49
C LYS A 15 3.41 -7.15 2.33
N GLY A 16 4.30 -7.11 1.34
CA GLY A 16 4.95 -5.87 0.92
C GLY A 16 3.93 -4.86 0.41
N ILE A 17 4.21 -3.57 0.61
CA ILE A 17 3.31 -2.46 0.24
C ILE A 17 2.88 -2.53 -1.23
N LYS A 18 3.80 -2.90 -2.13
CA LYS A 18 3.49 -3.06 -3.55
C LYS A 18 2.42 -4.14 -3.78
N ALA A 19 2.54 -5.30 -3.14
CA ALA A 19 1.58 -6.39 -3.31
C ALA A 19 0.19 -5.98 -2.81
N VAL A 20 0.15 -5.37 -1.62
CA VAL A 20 -1.07 -4.81 -1.03
C VAL A 20 -1.77 -3.83 -1.96
N LEU A 21 -1.03 -2.87 -2.52
CA LEU A 21 -1.60 -1.85 -3.40
C LEU A 21 -2.06 -2.45 -4.73
N THR A 22 -1.34 -3.43 -5.27
CA THR A 22 -1.73 -4.12 -6.49
C THR A 22 -3.03 -4.90 -6.29
N GLU A 23 -3.16 -5.65 -5.20
CA GLU A 23 -4.38 -6.42 -4.88
C GLU A 23 -5.61 -5.52 -4.71
N ARG A 24 -5.42 -4.30 -4.21
CA ARG A 24 -6.49 -3.30 -4.03
C ARG A 24 -6.73 -2.44 -5.27
N GLY A 25 -5.98 -2.64 -6.36
CA GLY A 25 -6.08 -1.82 -7.57
C GLY A 25 -5.60 -0.38 -7.42
N LEU A 26 -4.81 -0.10 -6.37
CA LEU A 26 -4.31 1.24 -6.02
C LEU A 26 -2.85 1.46 -6.45
N TYR A 27 -2.16 0.40 -6.89
CA TYR A 27 -0.79 0.51 -7.37
C TYR A 27 -0.73 1.24 -8.71
N GLN A 28 0.08 2.30 -8.78
CA GLN A 28 0.38 2.99 -10.03
C GLN A 28 1.86 2.81 -10.39
N PRO A 29 2.20 2.74 -11.70
CA PRO A 29 3.58 2.78 -12.14
C PRO A 29 4.23 4.10 -11.67
N GLN A 30 5.51 4.03 -11.26
CA GLN A 30 6.30 5.16 -10.74
C GLN A 30 5.83 5.74 -9.39
N LEU A 31 4.93 5.06 -8.68
CA LEU A 31 4.52 5.53 -7.36
C LEU A 31 5.69 5.45 -6.36
N ARG A 32 6.00 6.57 -5.72
CA ARG A 32 7.11 6.66 -4.78
C ARG A 32 6.75 6.02 -3.44
N GLY A 33 7.74 5.37 -2.81
CA GLY A 33 7.59 4.76 -1.49
C GLY A 33 7.19 5.75 -0.38
N LYS A 34 7.68 7.00 -0.48
CA LYS A 34 7.37 8.11 0.41
C LYS A 34 7.04 9.37 -0.39
N CYS A 35 6.23 10.25 0.19
CA CYS A 35 6.03 11.61 -0.32
C CYS A 35 7.40 12.33 -0.34
N GLU A 36 7.81 12.91 -1.46
CA GLU A 36 9.03 13.75 -1.52
C GLU A 36 8.77 15.17 -1.00
N ASN A 37 7.55 15.67 -1.18
CA ASN A 37 7.07 16.96 -0.66
C ASN A 37 5.78 16.78 0.15
N LYS A 38 5.22 17.86 0.70
CA LYS A 38 3.84 17.82 1.23
C LYS A 38 2.90 17.46 0.08
N CYS A 39 2.56 16.18 0.01
CA CYS A 39 1.49 15.70 -0.83
C CYS A 39 0.26 16.57 -0.58
N ASN A 40 -0.41 17.02 -1.64
CA ASN A 40 -1.64 17.79 -1.48
C ASN A 40 -2.58 16.98 -0.58
N VAL A 41 -3.18 17.61 0.41
CA VAL A 41 -3.98 16.89 1.44
C VAL A 41 -5.13 16.12 0.80
N ASP A 42 -5.63 16.66 -0.32
CA ASP A 42 -6.67 16.08 -1.16
C ASP A 42 -6.16 15.00 -2.13
N ALA A 43 -4.85 14.97 -2.41
CA ALA A 43 -4.26 13.97 -3.29
C ALA A 43 -4.24 12.60 -2.62
N THR A 44 -5.17 11.75 -3.02
CA THR A 44 -5.35 10.39 -2.51
C THR A 44 -4.31 9.40 -3.04
N ASN A 45 -3.59 9.75 -4.10
CA ASN A 45 -2.74 8.83 -4.87
C ASN A 45 -1.29 9.31 -5.06
N CYS A 46 -0.80 10.16 -4.16
CA CYS A 46 0.47 10.87 -4.28
C CYS A 46 1.72 10.04 -3.91
N CYS A 47 1.62 9.10 -2.96
CA CYS A 47 2.69 8.14 -2.64
C CYS A 47 2.14 6.91 -1.91
N ASN A 48 2.94 5.86 -1.80
CA ASN A 48 2.57 4.61 -1.12
C ASN A 48 2.09 4.87 0.32
N LYS A 49 2.81 5.71 1.07
CA LYS A 49 2.48 6.05 2.45
C LYS A 49 1.09 6.67 2.57
N ARG A 50 0.76 7.66 1.73
CA ARG A 50 -0.53 8.34 1.78
C ARG A 50 -1.68 7.42 1.37
N ILE A 51 -1.49 6.62 0.32
CA ILE A 51 -2.51 5.65 -0.10
C ILE A 51 -2.76 4.64 1.01
N LEU A 52 -1.71 4.16 1.68
CA LEU A 52 -1.81 3.26 2.83
C LEU A 52 -2.55 3.92 3.99
N GLU A 53 -2.20 5.14 4.38
CA GLU A 53 -2.88 5.88 5.47
C GLU A 53 -4.38 6.11 5.19
N LEU A 54 -4.80 6.06 3.93
CA LEU A 54 -6.22 6.12 3.54
C LEU A 54 -6.92 4.77 3.59
N GLN A 55 -6.19 3.66 3.71
CA GLN A 55 -6.77 2.34 3.89
C GLN A 55 -7.26 2.17 5.33
N GLU A 56 -8.44 1.57 5.49
CA GLU A 56 -9.06 1.33 6.80
C GLU A 56 -8.17 0.47 7.73
N ASP A 57 -7.40 -0.47 7.18
CA ASP A 57 -6.40 -1.28 7.92
C ASP A 57 -5.27 -0.47 8.60
N PHE A 58 -5.01 0.76 8.14
CA PHE A 58 -3.92 1.62 8.60
C PHE A 58 -4.42 2.93 9.20
N ARG A 59 -5.74 3.09 9.27
CA ARG A 59 -6.39 4.16 10.01
C ARG A 59 -6.39 3.72 11.48
N GLU A 60 -5.49 4.30 12.26
CA GLU A 60 -5.50 4.15 13.73
C GLU A 60 -6.78 4.77 14.32
#